data_AF-A0A817TPE1-F1
#
_entry.id   AF-A0A817TPE1-F1
#
_cell.length_a   1.000
_cell.length_b   1.000
_cell.length_c   1.000
_cell.angle_alpha   90.00
_cell.angle_beta   90.00
_cell.angle_gamma   90.00
#
_symmetry.space_group_name_H-M   'P 1'
#
loop_
_entity.id
_entity.type
_entity.pdbx_description
1 polymer ?
#
loop_
_entity_poly.entity_id
_entity_poly.type
_entity_poly.pdbx_seq_one_letter_code
_entity_poly.pdbx_strand_id
1 'polypeptide(L)'
;MVLSSSKKITIAVEGNIGSGKSTVLDHLSKSSLCDIIAEPIESWTNLKGDNLLAMLYNDPHRWGFAFQANAQMTLAKLHAQPSKFPVKIMERSIYSARYCFVENLYQNKILQNVEYTILKDWFQLLTSNDACHLDLIIYLRANPETCLERIKSRNRPEEQSITLDYLQQLHERHEEWLSSEIRTLTTPVLIVDADQTKDDVYAATNTHVLNLATC
;
A
#
# COMPACT_ATOMS: atom_id res chain seq x y z
N MET A 1 33.69 -3.16 -19.28
CA MET A 1 32.97 -1.89 -19.02
C MET A 1 32.06 -2.17 -17.84
N VAL A 2 32.51 -1.83 -16.63
CA VAL A 2 31.72 -2.05 -15.40
C VAL A 2 30.60 -1.02 -15.46
N LEU A 3 29.38 -1.47 -15.70
CA LEU A 3 28.19 -0.63 -15.53
C LEU A 3 28.24 -0.15 -14.07
N SER A 4 28.43 1.16 -13.89
CA SER A 4 28.22 1.83 -12.60
C SER A 4 26.91 1.30 -12.03
N SER A 5 26.94 0.73 -10.82
CA SER A 5 25.74 0.25 -10.14
C SER A 5 24.92 1.46 -9.72
N SER A 6 24.11 1.99 -10.64
CA SER A 6 23.13 3.03 -10.33
C SER A 6 22.32 2.61 -9.12
N LYS A 7 22.23 3.48 -8.11
CA LYS A 7 21.45 3.23 -6.89
C LYS A 7 20.04 2.83 -7.31
N LYS A 8 19.58 1.65 -6.89
CA LYS A 8 18.20 1.23 -7.14
C LYS A 8 17.28 1.93 -6.16
N ILE A 9 16.16 2.43 -6.66
CA ILE A 9 15.20 3.22 -5.89
C ILE A 9 13.93 2.39 -5.70
N THR A 10 13.45 2.30 -4.47
CA THR A 10 12.15 1.67 -4.18
C THR A 10 11.12 2.72 -3.75
N ILE A 11 9.99 2.73 -4.44
CA ILE A 11 8.88 3.67 -4.24
C ILE A 11 7.63 2.88 -3.86
N ALA A 12 6.94 3.27 -2.80
CA ALA A 12 5.61 2.75 -2.50
C ALA A 12 4.54 3.76 -2.92
N VAL A 13 3.52 3.31 -3.64
CA VAL A 13 2.31 4.09 -3.92
C VAL A 13 1.24 3.69 -2.92
N GLU A 14 0.94 4.61 -2.02
CA GLU A 14 0.03 4.43 -0.89
C GLU A 14 -1.28 5.18 -1.10
N GLY A 15 -2.31 4.80 -0.34
CA GLY A 15 -3.60 5.47 -0.35
C GLY A 15 -4.76 4.53 -0.08
N ASN A 16 -5.94 5.10 0.13
CA ASN A 16 -7.13 4.37 0.52
C ASN A 16 -7.57 3.33 -0.54
N ILE A 17 -8.43 2.39 -0.15
CA ILE A 17 -9.08 1.48 -1.09
C ILE A 17 -9.87 2.33 -2.10
N GLY A 18 -9.71 2.10 -3.41
CA GLY A 18 -10.33 2.94 -4.43
C GLY A 18 -9.62 4.27 -4.74
N SER A 19 -8.46 4.57 -4.13
CA SER A 19 -7.75 5.84 -4.38
C SER A 19 -7.14 6.00 -5.79
N GLY A 20 -7.08 4.92 -6.57
CA GLY A 20 -6.52 4.94 -7.94
C GLY A 20 -5.08 4.46 -8.08
N LYS A 21 -4.52 3.78 -7.05
CA LYS A 21 -3.16 3.23 -7.07
C LYS A 21 -2.86 2.39 -8.32
N SER A 22 -3.66 1.35 -8.58
CA SER A 22 -3.45 0.46 -9.74
C SER A 22 -3.44 1.25 -11.05
N THR A 23 -4.32 2.26 -11.20
CA THR A 23 -4.36 3.16 -12.37
C THR A 23 -3.05 3.95 -12.54
N VAL A 24 -2.46 4.43 -11.45
CA VAL A 24 -1.16 5.13 -11.48
C VAL A 24 -0.02 4.16 -11.79
N LEU A 25 -0.02 2.97 -11.21
CA LEU A 25 0.95 1.92 -11.51
C LEU A 25 0.90 1.51 -12.99
N ASP A 26 -0.29 1.31 -13.54
CA ASP A 26 -0.50 0.98 -14.95
C ASP A 26 0.07 2.08 -15.87
N HIS A 27 -0.03 3.34 -15.47
CA HIS A 27 0.58 4.44 -16.20
C HIS A 27 2.11 4.44 -16.11
N LEU A 28 2.67 4.27 -14.91
CA LEU A 28 4.11 4.22 -14.67
C LEU A 28 4.79 3.00 -15.30
N SER A 29 4.04 1.89 -15.47
CA SER A 29 4.51 0.66 -16.13
C SER A 29 4.96 0.87 -17.58
N LYS A 30 4.50 1.95 -18.23
CA LYS A 30 4.88 2.30 -19.60
C LYS A 30 6.33 2.77 -19.71
N SER A 31 6.97 3.13 -18.60
CA SER A 31 8.38 3.49 -18.54
C SER A 31 9.27 2.24 -18.55
N SER A 32 10.27 2.20 -19.43
CA SER A 32 11.24 1.10 -19.49
C SER A 32 12.23 1.07 -18.31
N LEU A 33 12.12 2.02 -17.38
CA LEU A 33 12.97 2.13 -16.19
C LEU A 33 12.31 1.58 -14.92
N CYS A 34 11.03 1.23 -14.99
CA CYS A 34 10.23 0.88 -13.82
C CYS A 34 9.88 -0.61 -13.81
N ASP A 35 10.11 -1.23 -12.67
CA ASP A 35 9.55 -2.53 -12.29
C ASP A 35 8.32 -2.29 -11.42
N ILE A 36 7.19 -2.87 -11.80
CA ILE A 36 5.91 -2.65 -11.12
C ILE A 36 5.55 -3.89 -10.31
N ILE A 37 5.34 -3.69 -9.02
CA ILE A 37 4.94 -4.73 -8.07
C ILE A 37 3.53 -4.38 -7.59
N ALA A 38 2.52 -4.98 -8.22
CA ALA A 38 1.13 -4.79 -7.85
C ALA A 38 0.79 -5.44 -6.49
N GLU A 39 -0.32 -5.03 -5.90
CA GLU A 39 -0.82 -5.60 -4.65
C GLU A 39 -1.23 -7.06 -4.93
N PRO A 40 -0.84 -8.04 -4.10
CA PRO A 40 -0.98 -9.45 -4.46
C PRO A 40 -2.40 -9.97 -4.17
N ILE A 41 -3.42 -9.28 -4.68
CA ILE A 41 -4.85 -9.57 -4.47
C ILE A 41 -5.16 -11.02 -4.83
N GLU A 42 -4.66 -11.51 -5.96
CA GLU A 42 -4.86 -12.91 -6.38
C GLU A 42 -4.40 -13.93 -5.33
N SER A 43 -3.29 -13.64 -4.65
CA SER A 43 -2.77 -14.51 -3.59
C SER A 43 -3.62 -14.46 -2.31
N TRP A 44 -4.31 -13.35 -2.07
CA TRP A 44 -5.19 -13.17 -0.92
C TRP A 44 -6.61 -13.70 -1.18
N THR A 45 -7.03 -13.74 -2.45
CA THR A 45 -8.30 -14.35 -2.88
C THR A 45 -8.19 -15.85 -3.16
N ASN A 46 -6.98 -16.40 -3.23
CA ASN A 46 -6.74 -17.82 -3.44
C ASN A 46 -5.52 -18.32 -2.66
N LEU A 47 -5.67 -18.38 -1.34
CA LEU A 47 -4.69 -19.00 -0.45
C LEU A 47 -4.91 -20.52 -0.43
N LYS A 48 -4.43 -21.19 -1.49
CA LYS A 48 -4.59 -22.66 -1.69
C LYS A 48 -6.06 -23.13 -1.67
N GLY A 49 -6.94 -22.36 -2.30
CA GLY A 49 -8.38 -22.65 -2.40
C GLY A 49 -9.26 -21.76 -1.53
N ASP A 50 -8.70 -21.09 -0.52
CA ASP A 50 -9.45 -20.20 0.37
C ASP A 50 -9.34 -18.72 -0.04
N ASN A 51 -10.47 -18.01 -0.07
CA ASN A 51 -10.51 -16.57 -0.33
C ASN A 51 -10.41 -15.79 1.00
N LEU A 52 -9.19 -15.61 1.49
CA LEU A 52 -8.92 -14.97 2.78
C LEU A 52 -9.37 -13.50 2.81
N LEU A 53 -9.34 -12.81 1.66
CA LEU A 53 -9.86 -11.44 1.54
C LEU A 53 -11.38 -11.39 1.74
N ALA A 54 -12.13 -12.29 1.10
CA ALA A 54 -13.57 -12.40 1.31
C ALA A 54 -13.89 -12.81 2.76
N MET A 55 -13.11 -13.72 3.34
CA MET A 55 -13.26 -14.15 4.73
C MET A 55 -13.06 -12.98 5.71
N LEU A 56 -12.07 -12.11 5.48
CA LEU A 56 -11.88 -10.87 6.24
C LEU A 56 -13.12 -9.99 6.19
N TYR A 57 -13.64 -9.71 4.99
CA TYR A 57 -14.79 -8.81 4.85
C TYR A 57 -16.10 -9.40 5.38
N ASN A 58 -16.22 -10.72 5.44
CA ASN A 58 -17.39 -11.41 5.98
C ASN A 58 -17.38 -11.49 7.51
N ASP A 59 -16.23 -11.79 8.11
CA ASP A 59 -16.06 -11.87 9.58
C ASP A 59 -14.67 -11.35 9.98
N PRO A 60 -14.53 -10.02 10.12
CA PRO A 60 -13.24 -9.41 10.43
C PRO A 60 -12.76 -9.75 11.85
N HIS A 61 -13.67 -10.07 12.79
CA HIS A 61 -13.28 -10.50 14.13
C HIS A 61 -12.58 -11.86 14.11
N ARG A 62 -13.07 -12.79 13.27
CA ARG A 62 -12.45 -14.11 13.15
C ARG A 62 -11.19 -14.11 12.29
N TRP A 63 -11.18 -13.33 11.21
CA TRP A 63 -10.18 -13.43 10.15
C TRP A 63 -9.21 -12.24 10.08
N GLY A 64 -9.45 -11.17 10.84
CA GLY A 64 -8.62 -9.97 10.89
C GLY A 64 -7.16 -10.29 11.17
N PHE A 65 -6.88 -11.06 12.22
CA PHE A 65 -5.51 -11.46 12.57
C PHE A 65 -4.84 -12.27 11.44
N ALA A 66 -5.52 -13.32 10.95
CA ALA A 66 -4.97 -14.22 9.94
C ALA A 66 -4.69 -13.48 8.62
N PHE A 67 -5.61 -12.62 8.19
CA PHE A 67 -5.43 -11.80 7.00
C PHE A 67 -4.25 -10.85 7.16
N GLN A 68 -4.17 -10.09 8.26
CA GLN A 68 -3.08 -9.12 8.45
C GLN A 68 -1.71 -9.79 8.57
N ALA A 69 -1.61 -10.95 9.22
CA ALA A 69 -0.37 -11.73 9.27
C ALA A 69 0.06 -12.18 7.86
N ASN A 70 -0.88 -12.68 7.05
CA ASN A 70 -0.61 -13.06 5.67
C ASN A 70 -0.22 -11.85 4.80
N ALA A 71 -0.94 -10.73 4.93
CA ALA A 71 -0.68 -9.49 4.21
C ALA A 71 0.72 -8.96 4.52
N GLN A 72 1.11 -8.85 5.80
CA GLN A 72 2.47 -8.43 6.18
C GLN A 72 3.54 -9.36 5.60
N MET A 73 3.35 -10.68 5.69
CA MET A 73 4.31 -11.65 5.13
C MET A 73 4.43 -11.51 3.61
N THR A 74 3.31 -11.42 2.89
CA THR A 74 3.33 -11.30 1.42
C THR A 74 3.95 -9.99 0.98
N LEU A 75 3.61 -8.86 1.60
CA LEU A 75 4.20 -7.56 1.30
C LEU A 75 5.70 -7.53 1.63
N ALA A 76 6.14 -8.12 2.75
CA ALA A 76 7.57 -8.23 3.08
C ALA A 76 8.34 -9.03 2.01
N LYS A 77 7.74 -10.10 1.48
CA LYS A 77 8.34 -10.88 0.38
C LYS A 77 8.47 -10.05 -0.90
N LEU A 78 7.44 -9.27 -1.24
CA LEU A 78 7.48 -8.35 -2.39
C LEU A 78 8.55 -7.26 -2.22
N HIS A 79 8.72 -6.76 -0.99
CA HIS A 79 9.81 -5.83 -0.63
C HIS A 79 11.18 -6.45 -0.88
N ALA A 80 11.39 -7.70 -0.44
CA ALA A 80 12.64 -8.43 -0.63
C ALA A 80 12.90 -8.88 -2.08
N GLN A 81 11.94 -8.76 -3.00
CA GLN A 81 12.15 -9.13 -4.40
C GLN A 81 13.17 -8.20 -5.07
N PRO A 82 14.22 -8.74 -5.70
CA PRO A 82 15.20 -7.96 -6.42
C PRO A 82 14.60 -7.44 -7.72
N SER A 83 14.68 -6.13 -7.95
CA SER A 83 14.32 -5.57 -9.25
C SER A 83 15.48 -5.64 -10.23
N LYS A 84 15.18 -5.89 -11.51
CA LYS A 84 16.16 -5.77 -12.61
C LYS A 84 16.27 -4.35 -13.14
N PHE A 85 15.33 -3.48 -12.77
CA PHE A 85 15.24 -2.11 -13.26
C PHE A 85 15.78 -1.11 -12.21
N PRO A 86 16.11 0.13 -12.63
CA PRO A 86 16.57 1.17 -11.71
C PRO A 86 15.53 1.57 -10.67
N VAL A 87 14.25 1.57 -11.04
CA VAL A 87 13.14 1.97 -10.16
C VAL A 87 12.21 0.79 -9.92
N LYS A 88 11.97 0.45 -8.66
CA LYS A 88 10.94 -0.51 -8.23
C LYS A 88 9.77 0.27 -7.64
N ILE A 89 8.58 0.14 -8.20
CA ILE A 89 7.36 0.81 -7.74
C ILE A 89 6.39 -0.25 -7.23
N MET A 90 5.95 -0.09 -5.99
CA MET A 90 5.10 -1.06 -5.29
C MET A 90 3.72 -0.47 -5.02
N GLU A 91 2.68 -1.26 -5.25
CA GLU A 91 1.33 -0.95 -4.78
C GLU A 91 1.25 -1.31 -3.30
N ARG A 92 1.21 -0.28 -2.45
CA ARG A 92 1.37 -0.40 -1.01
C ARG A 92 2.70 -0.96 -0.56
N SER A 93 2.87 -0.95 0.76
CA SER A 93 3.99 -1.51 1.47
C SER A 93 3.56 -2.21 2.75
N ILE A 94 4.48 -2.96 3.35
CA ILE A 94 4.30 -3.54 4.69
C ILE A 94 3.94 -2.46 5.74
N TYR A 95 4.37 -1.20 5.52
CA TYR A 95 4.08 -0.09 6.41
C TYR A 95 2.59 0.26 6.43
N SER A 96 1.91 0.30 5.28
CA SER A 96 0.45 0.52 5.25
C SER A 96 -0.33 -0.62 5.92
N ALA A 97 0.14 -1.87 5.77
CA ALA A 97 -0.43 -3.02 6.49
C ALA A 97 -0.33 -2.81 8.00
N ARG A 98 0.81 -2.30 8.50
CA ARG A 98 1.03 -2.06 9.92
C ARG A 98 0.33 -0.80 10.44
N TYR A 99 0.52 0.35 9.82
CA TYR A 99 0.11 1.66 10.34
C TYR A 99 -1.29 2.07 9.92
N CYS A 100 -1.84 1.50 8.84
CA CYS A 100 -3.21 1.74 8.45
C CYS A 100 -4.10 0.56 8.82
N PHE A 101 -3.90 -0.62 8.23
CA PHE A 101 -4.87 -1.71 8.36
C PHE A 101 -4.87 -2.37 9.75
N VAL A 102 -3.70 -2.74 10.29
CA VAL A 102 -3.60 -3.33 11.64
C VAL A 102 -4.04 -2.32 12.71
N GLU A 103 -3.61 -1.06 12.62
CA GLU A 103 -4.09 -0.01 13.54
C GLU A 103 -5.61 0.16 13.45
N ASN A 104 -6.19 0.20 12.25
CA ASN A 104 -7.64 0.32 12.09
C ASN A 104 -8.38 -0.83 12.79
N LEU A 105 -7.97 -2.08 12.55
CA LEU A 105 -8.62 -3.22 13.18
C LEU A 105 -8.47 -3.20 14.71
N TYR A 106 -7.33 -2.75 15.23
CA TYR A 106 -7.11 -2.65 16.67
C TYR A 106 -7.95 -1.53 17.33
N GLN A 107 -7.97 -0.33 16.74
CA GLN A 107 -8.77 0.80 17.24
C GLN A 107 -10.27 0.48 17.26
N ASN A 108 -10.73 -0.32 16.29
CA ASN A 108 -12.12 -0.80 16.23
C ASN A 108 -12.40 -2.03 17.10
N LYS A 109 -11.45 -2.45 17.96
CA LYS A 109 -11.58 -3.62 18.84
C LYS A 109 -11.88 -4.93 18.09
N ILE A 110 -11.49 -4.99 16.82
CA ILE A 110 -11.58 -6.21 16.01
C ILE A 110 -10.44 -7.15 16.42
N LEU A 111 -9.22 -6.61 16.55
CA LEU A 111 -8.07 -7.34 17.09
C LEU A 111 -8.03 -7.24 18.62
N GLN A 112 -7.74 -8.37 19.26
CA GLN A 112 -7.39 -8.41 20.67
C GLN A 112 -5.98 -7.85 20.90
N ASN A 113 -5.69 -7.42 22.12
CA ASN A 113 -4.37 -6.87 22.48
C ASN A 113 -3.21 -7.85 22.18
N VAL A 114 -3.42 -9.15 22.40
CA VAL A 114 -2.42 -10.18 22.08
C VAL A 114 -2.18 -10.30 20.57
N GLU A 115 -3.23 -10.25 19.76
CA GLU A 115 -3.14 -10.34 18.30
C GLU A 115 -2.42 -9.11 17.71
N TYR A 116 -2.77 -7.92 18.21
CA TYR A 116 -2.10 -6.68 17.85
C TYR A 116 -0.62 -6.69 18.22
N THR A 117 -0.28 -7.15 19.44
CA THR A 117 1.11 -7.26 19.91
C THR A 117 1.90 -8.20 19.01
N ILE A 118 1.35 -9.39 18.70
CA ILE A 118 1.98 -10.35 17.79
C ILE A 118 2.22 -9.74 16.41
N LEU A 119 1.23 -9.08 15.81
CA LEU A 119 1.38 -8.44 14.49
C LEU A 119 2.40 -7.29 14.50
N LYS A 120 2.54 -6.58 15.63
CA LYS A 120 3.56 -5.56 15.80
C LYS A 120 4.96 -6.16 15.87
N ASP A 121 5.15 -7.25 16.62
CA ASP A 121 6.44 -7.94 16.75
C ASP A 121 6.84 -8.59 15.42
N TRP A 122 5.88 -9.19 14.70
CA TRP A 122 6.10 -9.70 13.34
C TRP A 122 6.55 -8.60 12.38
N PHE A 123 5.87 -7.46 12.39
CA PHE A 123 6.27 -6.32 11.58
C PHE A 123 7.71 -5.89 11.88
N GLN A 124 8.07 -5.73 13.16
CA GLN A 124 9.43 -5.36 13.57
C GLN A 124 10.48 -6.37 13.07
N LEU A 125 10.19 -7.67 13.18
CA LEU A 125 11.07 -8.72 12.68
C LEU A 125 11.26 -8.62 11.16
N LEU A 126 10.17 -8.46 10.41
CA LEU A 126 10.18 -8.40 8.94
C LEU A 126 10.89 -7.15 8.40
N THR A 127 10.84 -6.03 9.13
CA THR A 127 11.49 -4.77 8.74
C THR A 127 12.89 -4.58 9.33
N SER A 128 13.41 -5.53 10.12
CA SER A 128 14.65 -5.36 10.89
C SER A 128 15.94 -5.21 10.06
N ASN A 129 15.97 -5.72 8.82
CA ASN A 129 17.21 -5.87 8.03
C ASN A 129 17.25 -4.99 6.76
N ASP A 130 16.68 -3.79 6.77
CA ASP A 130 16.56 -2.86 5.61
C ASP A 130 15.89 -3.44 4.35
N ALA A 131 15.44 -4.69 4.37
CA ALA A 131 14.84 -5.38 3.23
C ALA A 131 13.53 -4.73 2.77
N CYS A 132 12.90 -3.91 3.61
CA CYS A 132 11.69 -3.16 3.31
C CYS A 132 11.94 -1.65 3.12
N HIS A 133 13.20 -1.23 2.92
CA HIS A 133 13.53 0.19 2.76
C HIS A 133 12.79 0.83 1.59
N LEU A 134 12.33 2.07 1.80
CA LEU A 134 11.67 2.91 0.80
C LEU A 134 12.44 4.23 0.66
N ASP A 135 12.73 4.61 -0.58
CA ASP A 135 13.35 5.89 -0.92
C ASP A 135 12.29 7.01 -1.10
N LEU A 136 11.05 6.65 -1.44
CA LEU A 136 9.92 7.57 -1.57
C LEU A 136 8.60 6.86 -1.28
N ILE A 137 7.68 7.56 -0.63
CA ILE A 137 6.27 7.19 -0.57
C ILE A 137 5.47 8.20 -1.40
N ILE A 138 4.67 7.72 -2.35
CA ILE A 138 3.69 8.52 -3.08
C ILE A 138 2.33 8.26 -2.45
N TYR A 139 1.79 9.22 -1.72
CA TYR A 139 0.47 9.12 -1.12
C TYR A 139 -0.59 9.70 -2.07
N LEU A 140 -1.40 8.83 -2.66
CA LEU A 140 -2.60 9.21 -3.42
C LEU A 140 -3.73 9.52 -2.44
N ARG A 141 -3.86 10.80 -2.09
CA ARG A 141 -4.85 11.34 -1.17
C ARG A 141 -6.15 11.61 -1.92
N ALA A 142 -7.18 10.82 -1.66
CA ALA A 142 -8.51 10.99 -2.23
C ALA A 142 -9.56 10.96 -1.11
N ASN A 143 -10.65 11.69 -1.30
CA ASN A 143 -11.76 11.68 -0.36
C ASN A 143 -12.40 10.28 -0.26
N PRO A 144 -12.86 9.86 0.94
CA PRO A 144 -13.55 8.59 1.13
C PRO A 144 -14.77 8.39 0.20
N GLU A 145 -15.50 9.46 -0.10
CA GLU A 145 -16.64 9.46 -1.01
C GLU A 145 -16.21 9.11 -2.43
N THR A 146 -15.18 9.76 -2.96
CA THR A 146 -14.59 9.45 -4.26
C THR A 146 -14.10 7.99 -4.30
N CYS A 147 -13.45 7.54 -3.23
CA CYS A 147 -12.99 6.17 -3.09
C CYS A 147 -14.15 5.16 -3.18
N LEU A 148 -15.26 5.43 -2.48
CA LEU A 148 -16.45 4.58 -2.50
C LEU A 148 -17.08 4.52 -3.90
N GLU A 149 -17.20 5.66 -4.59
CA GLU A 149 -17.70 5.72 -5.96
C GLU A 149 -16.83 4.88 -6.91
N ARG A 150 -15.50 4.96 -6.78
CA ARG A 150 -14.56 4.16 -7.56
C ARG A 150 -14.65 2.66 -7.24
N ILE A 151 -14.85 2.29 -5.98
CA ILE A 151 -15.08 0.90 -5.56
C ILE A 151 -16.36 0.34 -6.20
N LYS A 152 -17.45 1.10 -6.15
CA LYS A 152 -18.72 0.73 -6.79
C LYS A 152 -18.57 0.58 -8.30
N SER A 153 -17.85 1.49 -8.95
CA SER A 153 -17.60 1.46 -10.39
C SER A 153 -16.79 0.23 -10.83
N ARG A 154 -15.74 -0.16 -10.07
CA ARG A 154 -14.95 -1.36 -10.39
C ARG A 154 -15.63 -2.68 -10.07
N ASN A 155 -16.66 -2.65 -9.21
CA ASN A 155 -17.56 -3.76 -8.94
C ASN A 155 -16.85 -5.09 -8.55
N ARG A 156 -15.83 -5.03 -7.70
CA ARG A 156 -15.15 -6.24 -7.19
C ARG A 156 -16.06 -6.97 -6.19
N PRO A 157 -16.29 -8.29 -6.31
CA PRO A 157 -17.22 -9.02 -5.43
C PRO A 157 -16.89 -8.93 -3.94
N GLU A 158 -15.60 -9.02 -3.60
CA GLU A 158 -15.13 -9.02 -2.20
C GLU A 158 -15.34 -7.67 -1.50
N GLU A 159 -15.51 -6.59 -2.25
CA GLU A 159 -15.51 -5.22 -1.72
C GLU A 159 -16.92 -4.62 -1.61
N GLN A 160 -17.95 -5.38 -1.94
CA GLN A 160 -19.34 -4.91 -1.93
C GLN A 160 -19.84 -4.51 -0.53
N SER A 161 -19.24 -5.09 0.52
CA SER A 161 -19.55 -4.78 1.92
C SER A 161 -18.81 -3.56 2.46
N ILE A 162 -17.91 -2.94 1.68
CA ILE A 162 -17.15 -1.77 2.12
C ILE A 162 -18.08 -0.57 2.27
N THR A 163 -18.08 0.00 3.47
CA THR A 163 -18.89 1.18 3.83
C THR A 163 -18.08 2.46 3.71
N LEU A 164 -18.79 3.60 3.62
CA LEU A 164 -18.15 4.91 3.68
C LEU A 164 -17.43 5.13 5.02
N ASP A 165 -18.05 4.71 6.12
CA ASP A 165 -17.47 4.81 7.47
C ASP A 165 -16.13 4.07 7.56
N TYR A 166 -16.04 2.84 7.03
CA TYR A 166 -14.78 2.10 6.98
C TYR A 166 -13.71 2.84 6.17
N LEU A 167 -14.08 3.45 5.03
CA LEU A 167 -13.16 4.24 4.23
C LEU A 167 -12.72 5.53 4.93
N GLN A 168 -13.60 6.17 5.70
CA GLN A 168 -13.27 7.35 6.50
C GLN A 168 -12.24 7.00 7.58
N GLN A 169 -12.45 5.89 8.30
CA GLN A 169 -11.48 5.43 9.29
C GLN A 169 -10.11 5.13 8.65
N LEU A 170 -10.09 4.43 7.51
CA LEU A 170 -8.83 4.17 6.79
C LEU A 170 -8.18 5.46 6.28
N HIS A 171 -8.97 6.45 5.84
CA HIS A 171 -8.45 7.75 5.43
C HIS A 171 -7.74 8.43 6.60
N GLU A 172 -8.36 8.49 7.77
CA GLU A 172 -7.71 9.02 8.98
C GLU A 172 -6.40 8.31 9.31
N ARG A 173 -6.35 6.97 9.19
CA ARG A 173 -5.09 6.23 9.44
C ARG A 173 -4.00 6.59 8.42
N HIS A 174 -4.35 6.85 7.16
CA HIS A 174 -3.37 7.30 6.16
C HIS A 174 -2.94 8.74 6.43
N GLU A 175 -3.87 9.64 6.81
CA GLU A 175 -3.56 11.02 7.19
C GLU A 175 -2.63 11.06 8.40
N GLU A 176 -2.93 10.31 9.46
CA GLU A 176 -2.05 10.18 10.62
C GLU A 176 -0.67 9.67 10.19
N TRP A 177 -0.60 8.61 9.40
CA TRP A 177 0.69 8.05 9.03
C TRP A 177 1.52 8.94 8.10
N LEU A 178 0.91 9.52 7.05
CA LEU A 178 1.61 10.09 5.90
C LEU A 178 1.55 11.62 5.81
N SER A 179 0.71 12.29 6.61
CA SER A 179 0.70 13.77 6.64
C SER A 179 1.90 14.32 7.42
N SER A 180 2.37 15.50 7.01
CA SER A 180 3.64 16.12 7.41
C SER A 180 3.83 16.39 8.91
N GLU A 181 2.82 16.16 9.74
CA GLU A 181 2.84 16.49 11.15
C GLU A 181 3.45 15.37 12.02
N ILE A 182 3.58 14.14 11.49
CA ILE A 182 4.18 13.02 12.23
C ILE A 182 5.68 12.88 11.89
N ARG A 183 6.51 13.54 12.71
CA ARG A 183 7.98 13.68 12.62
C ARG A 183 8.80 12.37 12.66
N THR A 184 8.19 11.20 12.56
CA THR A 184 8.88 9.90 12.71
C THR A 184 9.17 9.20 11.39
N LEU A 185 8.65 9.69 10.25
CA LEU A 185 9.00 9.11 8.95
C LEU A 185 10.36 9.62 8.47
N THR A 186 11.28 8.68 8.25
CA THR A 186 12.58 8.95 7.63
C THR A 186 12.50 9.00 6.10
N THR A 187 11.51 8.32 5.52
CA THR A 187 11.27 8.30 4.07
C THR A 187 10.47 9.54 3.63
N PRO A 188 10.91 10.27 2.59
CA PRO A 188 10.14 11.35 2.01
C PRO A 188 8.75 10.91 1.53
N VAL A 189 7.75 11.78 1.70
CA VAL A 189 6.38 11.55 1.24
C VAL A 189 6.00 12.62 0.22
N LEU A 190 5.59 12.18 -0.97
CA LEU A 190 4.92 13.00 -1.98
C LEU A 190 3.42 12.82 -1.85
N ILE A 191 2.71 13.86 -1.44
CA ILE A 191 1.24 13.85 -1.40
C ILE A 191 0.72 14.30 -2.76
N VAL A 192 -0.10 13.46 -3.38
CA VAL A 192 -0.78 13.75 -4.65
C VAL A 192 -2.28 13.74 -4.41
N ASP A 193 -2.94 14.86 -4.72
CA ASP A 193 -4.38 14.96 -4.72
C ASP A 193 -4.96 14.09 -5.84
N ALA A 194 -5.53 12.96 -5.45
CA ALA A 194 -6.05 11.94 -6.35
C ALA A 194 -7.55 12.13 -6.67
N ASP A 195 -8.16 13.23 -6.23
CA ASP A 195 -9.50 13.65 -6.68
C ASP A 195 -9.45 14.50 -7.97
N GLN A 196 -8.26 14.95 -8.38
CA GLN A 196 -8.04 15.66 -9.65
C GLN A 196 -8.18 14.74 -10.87
N THR A 197 -8.01 15.32 -12.07
CA THR A 197 -8.06 14.55 -13.31
C THR A 197 -6.91 13.55 -13.38
N LYS A 198 -7.07 12.48 -14.17
CA LYS A 198 -6.01 11.48 -14.36
C LYS A 198 -4.72 12.11 -14.87
N ASP A 199 -4.83 13.08 -15.78
CA ASP A 199 -3.68 13.74 -16.38
C ASP A 199 -2.90 14.57 -15.34
N ASP A 200 -3.59 15.25 -14.42
CA ASP A 200 -2.95 15.99 -13.32
C ASP A 200 -2.22 15.04 -12.36
N VAL A 201 -2.86 13.93 -11.98
CA VAL A 201 -2.27 12.90 -11.11
C VAL A 201 -1.04 12.26 -11.79
N TYR A 202 -1.12 11.98 -13.09
CA TYR A 202 0.01 11.44 -13.86
C TYR A 202 1.17 12.43 -13.99
N ALA A 203 0.88 13.71 -14.22
CA ALA A 203 1.89 14.74 -14.30
C ALA A 203 2.65 14.91 -12.97
N ALA A 204 1.91 14.94 -11.85
CA ALA A 204 2.48 15.05 -10.50
C ALA A 204 3.40 13.87 -10.15
N THR A 205 2.96 12.64 -10.47
CA THR A 205 3.72 11.41 -10.19
C THR A 205 4.94 11.25 -11.11
N ASN A 206 4.79 11.48 -12.42
CA ASN A 206 5.90 11.37 -13.38
C ASN A 206 7.06 12.30 -13.05
N THR A 207 6.76 13.56 -12.71
CA THR A 207 7.79 14.56 -12.41
C THR A 207 8.73 14.09 -11.31
N HIS A 208 8.20 13.46 -10.26
CA HIS A 208 8.98 13.02 -9.11
C HIS A 208 9.71 11.69 -9.36
N VAL A 209 9.05 10.73 -10.03
CA VAL A 209 9.65 9.42 -10.33
C VAL A 209 10.82 9.57 -11.30
N LEU A 210 10.69 10.40 -12.34
CA LEU A 210 11.75 10.61 -13.32
C LEU A 210 12.95 11.35 -12.73
N ASN A 211 12.72 12.36 -11.89
CA ASN A 211 13.79 13.10 -11.22
C ASN A 211 14.64 12.16 -10.34
N LEU A 212 14.01 11.21 -9.65
CA LEU A 212 14.72 10.20 -8.86
C LEU A 212 15.49 9.21 -9.73
N ALA A 213 14.94 8.79 -10.88
CA ALA A 213 15.57 7.80 -11.76
C ALA A 213 16.85 8.31 -12.46
N THR A 214 17.02 9.62 -12.59
CA THR A 214 18.14 10.26 -13.31
C THR A 214 19.26 10.80 -12.43
N CYS A 215 19.09 10.80 -11.10
CA CYS A 215 20.09 11.25 -10.12
C CYS A 215 20.93 10.08 -9.59
#